data_AF-A0AAV8Y7K4-F1
#
_entry.id   AF-A0AAV8Y7K4-F1
#
_cell.length_a   1.000
_cell.length_b   1.000
_cell.length_c   1.000
_cell.angle_alpha   90.00
_cell.angle_beta   90.00
_cell.angle_gamma   90.00
#
_symmetry.space_group_name_H-M   'P 1'
#
loop_
_entity.id
_entity.type
_entity.pdbx_description
1 polymer ?
#
loop_
_entity_poly.entity_id
_entity_poly.type
_entity_poly.pdbx_seq_one_letter_code
_entity_poly.pdbx_strand_id
1 'polypeptide(L)'
;MALWTHDKIIKLLELYKEAECLWNPRNPNHKCANKRHDALKEISLAVEFDVPEVKRKIKNLTRQFYRERMKYRKYKKSGAGSHFISKWFAYNYMLFLKDKNKVNSCMEGGLQSQAEKNLKVAA
;
A
#
# COMPACT_ATOMS: atom_id res chain seq x y z
N MET A 1 2.90 20.52 -15.66
CA MET A 1 2.78 19.05 -15.51
C MET A 1 4.17 18.51 -15.18
N ALA A 2 4.33 17.75 -14.10
CA ALA A 2 5.63 17.19 -13.74
C ALA A 2 6.04 16.07 -14.72
N LEU A 3 7.26 16.16 -15.27
CA LEU A 3 7.79 15.16 -16.20
C LEU A 3 8.38 13.98 -15.43
N TRP A 4 7.63 12.90 -15.32
CA TRP A 4 8.08 11.68 -14.67
C TRP A 4 8.77 10.75 -15.69
N THR A 5 10.09 10.72 -15.66
CA THR A 5 10.90 9.76 -16.46
C THR A 5 10.89 8.37 -15.81
N HIS A 6 11.27 7.34 -16.58
CA HIS A 6 11.36 5.96 -16.07
C HIS A 6 12.31 5.87 -14.88
N ASP A 7 13.51 6.44 -14.97
CA ASP A 7 14.51 6.44 -13.89
C ASP A 7 14.00 7.09 -12.61
N LYS A 8 13.32 8.24 -12.71
CA LYS A 8 12.74 8.91 -11.53
C LYS A 8 11.63 8.06 -10.90
N ILE A 9 10.85 7.34 -11.70
CA ILE A 9 9.83 6.42 -11.20
C ILE A 9 10.49 5.21 -10.52
N ILE A 10 11.54 4.64 -11.09
CA ILE A 10 12.27 3.51 -10.50
C ILE A 10 12.87 3.93 -9.15
N LYS A 11 13.58 5.05 -9.10
CA LYS A 11 14.17 5.59 -7.87
C LYS A 11 13.12 5.90 -6.81
N LEU A 12 11.98 6.46 -7.22
CA LEU A 12 10.82 6.65 -6.33
C LEU A 12 10.35 5.33 -5.71
N LEU A 13 10.29 4.25 -6.50
CA LEU A 13 9.80 2.95 -6.05
C LEU A 13 10.80 2.24 -5.13
N GLU A 14 12.10 2.38 -5.39
CA GLU A 14 13.17 1.84 -4.53
C GLU A 14 13.13 2.48 -3.15
N LEU A 15 13.12 3.82 -3.09
CA LEU A 15 13.03 4.54 -1.82
C LEU A 15 11.70 4.27 -1.11
N TYR A 16 10.60 4.15 -1.87
CA TYR A 16 9.31 3.78 -1.30
C TYR A 16 9.32 2.36 -0.70
N LYS A 17 10.05 1.42 -1.30
CA LYS A 17 10.22 0.05 -0.77
C LYS A 17 11.00 0.09 0.55
N GLU A 18 12.08 0.85 0.63
CA GLU A 18 12.90 1.02 1.84
C GLU A 18 12.14 1.74 2.97
N ALA A 19 11.29 2.71 2.62
CA ALA A 19 10.46 3.46 3.55
C ALA A 19 9.25 2.64 4.05
N GLU A 20 9.51 1.58 4.81
CA GLU A 20 8.46 0.70 5.32
C GLU A 20 7.43 1.41 6.21
N CYS A 21 7.79 2.54 6.83
CA CYS A 21 6.85 3.39 7.58
C CYS A 21 5.71 3.96 6.71
N LEU A 22 5.87 4.01 5.39
CA LEU A 22 4.84 4.52 4.47
C LEU A 22 3.82 3.47 4.06
N TRP A 23 4.22 2.20 3.95
CA TRP A 23 3.40 1.18 3.33
C TRP A 23 3.10 -0.04 4.21
N ASN A 24 3.92 -0.31 5.21
CA ASN A 24 3.82 -1.47 6.09
C ASN A 24 3.03 -1.13 7.37
N PRO A 25 1.78 -1.62 7.52
CA PRO A 25 0.97 -1.36 8.71
C PRO A 25 1.48 -2.09 9.96
N ARG A 26 2.37 -3.09 9.80
CA ARG A 26 2.96 -3.84 10.93
C ARG A 26 4.08 -3.06 11.60
N ASN A 27 4.63 -2.05 10.92
CA ASN A 27 5.68 -1.23 11.50
C ASN A 27 5.09 -0.23 12.50
N PRO A 28 5.63 -0.13 13.72
CA PRO A 28 5.16 0.82 14.73
C PRO A 28 5.28 2.27 14.21
N ASN A 29 6.32 2.53 13.42
CA ASN A 29 6.58 3.81 12.77
C ASN A 29 5.53 4.21 11.71
N HIS A 30 4.64 3.30 11.29
CA HIS A 30 3.55 3.63 10.36
C HIS A 30 2.50 4.54 11.00
N LYS A 31 2.28 4.41 12.32
CA LYS A 31 1.37 5.27 13.07
C LYS A 31 1.97 6.65 13.34
N CYS A 32 3.29 6.79 13.29
CA CYS A 32 4.00 8.05 13.51
C CYS A 32 3.88 8.98 12.30
N ALA A 33 3.10 10.04 12.42
CA ALA A 33 2.92 11.05 11.37
C ALA A 33 4.24 11.74 10.97
N ASN A 34 5.13 12.00 11.95
CA ASN A 34 6.43 12.65 11.71
C ASN A 34 7.33 11.78 10.83
N LYS A 35 7.53 10.50 11.20
CA LYS A 35 8.34 9.55 10.42
C LYS A 35 7.84 9.38 8.99
N ARG A 36 6.52 9.36 8.80
CA ARG A 36 5.91 9.34 7.46
C ARG A 36 6.21 10.61 6.67
N HIS A 37 6.12 11.77 7.32
CA HIS A 37 6.43 13.04 6.68
C HIS A 37 7.91 13.10 6.29
N ASP A 38 8.81 12.74 7.20
CA ASP A 38 10.26 12.72 6.97
C ASP A 38 10.63 11.79 5.81
N ALA A 39 10.10 10.56 5.79
CA ALA A 39 10.34 9.62 4.69
C ALA A 39 9.82 10.15 3.34
N LEU A 40 8.65 10.82 3.33
CA LEU A 40 8.15 11.45 2.10
C LEU A 40 8.99 12.63 1.66
N LYS A 41 9.54 13.39 2.60
CA LYS A 41 10.42 14.53 2.34
C LYS A 41 11.76 14.04 1.78
N GLU A 42 12.32 12.98 2.32
CA GLU A 42 13.54 12.33 1.82
C GLU A 42 13.36 11.83 0.39
N ILE A 43 12.25 11.13 0.11
CA ILE A 43 11.88 10.72 -1.25
C ILE A 43 11.78 11.93 -2.18
N SER A 44 11.07 12.98 -1.74
CA SER A 44 10.87 14.22 -2.48
C SER A 44 12.18 14.90 -2.86
N LEU A 45 13.15 14.96 -1.94
CA LEU A 45 14.49 15.48 -2.20
C LEU A 45 15.24 14.60 -3.22
N ALA A 46 15.15 13.27 -3.09
CA ALA A 46 15.88 12.35 -3.97
C ALA A 46 15.38 12.31 -5.42
N VAL A 47 14.10 12.60 -5.65
CA VAL A 47 13.51 12.67 -7.01
C VAL A 47 13.36 14.10 -7.54
N GLU A 48 13.70 15.09 -6.70
CA GLU A 48 13.59 16.53 -6.97
C GLU A 48 12.16 16.95 -7.34
N PHE A 49 11.17 16.41 -6.63
CA PHE A 49 9.76 16.76 -6.82
C PHE A 49 9.14 17.19 -5.51
N ASP A 50 8.10 18.00 -5.59
CA ASP A 50 7.36 18.43 -4.42
C ASP A 50 6.64 17.26 -3.72
N VAL A 51 6.57 17.32 -2.39
CA VAL A 51 5.96 16.28 -1.54
C VAL A 51 4.53 15.89 -1.97
N PRO A 52 3.58 16.82 -2.23
CA PRO A 52 2.25 16.48 -2.73
C PRO A 52 2.27 15.81 -4.11
N GLU A 53 3.20 16.19 -4.99
CA GLU A 53 3.33 15.59 -6.32
C GLU A 53 3.85 14.14 -6.22
N VAL A 54 4.82 13.90 -5.36
CA VAL A 54 5.30 12.55 -4.99
C VAL A 54 4.15 11.71 -4.41
N LYS A 55 3.40 12.23 -3.44
CA LYS A 55 2.23 11.54 -2.86
C LYS A 55 1.21 11.17 -3.93
N ARG A 56 0.90 12.10 -4.84
CA ARG A 56 -0.03 11.89 -5.95
C ARG A 56 0.48 10.78 -6.87
N LYS A 57 1.77 10.80 -7.20
CA LYS A 57 2.40 9.77 -8.03
C LYS A 57 2.37 8.39 -7.38
N ILE A 58 2.77 8.27 -6.11
CA ILE A 58 2.71 7.01 -5.35
C ILE A 58 1.28 6.46 -5.33
N LYS A 59 0.28 7.32 -5.07
CA LYS A 59 -1.15 6.93 -5.07
C LYS A 59 -1.57 6.38 -6.44
N ASN A 60 -1.16 7.03 -7.52
CA ASN A 60 -1.48 6.59 -8.88
C ASN A 60 -0.81 5.26 -9.22
N LEU A 61 0.48 5.10 -8.92
CA LEU A 61 1.22 3.86 -9.15
C LEU A 61 0.60 2.70 -8.35
N THR A 62 0.31 2.93 -7.07
CA THR A 62 -0.34 1.95 -6.20
C THR A 62 -1.72 1.53 -6.73
N ARG A 63 -2.53 2.47 -7.24
CA ARG A 63 -3.80 2.13 -7.88
C ARG A 63 -3.61 1.27 -9.13
N GLN A 64 -2.66 1.61 -10.00
CA GLN A 64 -2.36 0.80 -11.19
C GLN A 64 -1.89 -0.60 -10.80
N PHE A 65 -1.02 -0.72 -9.79
CA PHE A 65 -0.58 -2.00 -9.25
C PHE A 65 -1.75 -2.90 -8.82
N TYR A 66 -2.70 -2.37 -8.05
CA TYR A 66 -3.85 -3.15 -7.63
C TYR A 66 -4.75 -3.55 -8.80
N ARG A 67 -4.90 -2.69 -9.83
CA ARG A 67 -5.64 -3.04 -11.06
C ARG A 67 -4.98 -4.19 -11.81
N GLU A 68 -3.68 -4.13 -12.02
CA GLU A 68 -2.91 -5.21 -12.64
C GLU A 68 -2.98 -6.49 -11.79
N ARG A 69 -2.94 -6.37 -10.47
CA ARG A 69 -3.11 -7.53 -9.56
C ARG A 69 -4.52 -8.13 -9.64
N MET A 70 -5.56 -7.34 -9.85
CA MET A 70 -6.90 -7.87 -10.08
C MET A 70 -7.00 -8.63 -11.39
N LYS A 71 -6.35 -8.14 -12.46
CA LYS A 71 -6.24 -8.89 -13.72
C LYS A 71 -5.49 -10.21 -13.53
N TYR A 72 -4.37 -10.19 -12.81
CA TYR A 72 -3.62 -11.39 -12.44
C TYR A 72 -4.49 -12.41 -11.69
N ARG A 73 -5.25 -11.97 -10.68
CA ARG A 73 -6.15 -12.86 -9.92
C ARG A 73 -7.23 -13.49 -10.81
N LYS A 74 -7.80 -12.72 -11.73
CA LYS A 74 -8.79 -13.23 -12.70
C LYS A 74 -8.16 -14.26 -13.63
N TYR A 75 -6.98 -13.95 -14.20
CA TYR A 75 -6.21 -14.87 -15.05
C TYR A 75 -5.90 -16.19 -14.31
N LYS A 76 -5.39 -16.11 -13.08
CA LYS A 76 -5.11 -17.28 -12.24
C LYS A 76 -6.36 -18.11 -11.93
N LYS A 77 -7.51 -17.49 -11.72
CA LYS A 77 -8.79 -18.19 -11.45
C LYS A 77 -9.30 -18.94 -12.68
N SER A 78 -8.98 -18.48 -13.89
CA SER A 78 -9.38 -19.12 -15.15
C SER A 78 -8.59 -20.40 -15.50
N GLY A 79 -7.72 -20.89 -14.60
CA GLY A 79 -7.01 -22.16 -14.81
C GLY A 79 -5.89 -22.14 -15.86
N ALA A 80 -5.64 -20.97 -16.49
CA ALA A 80 -4.50 -20.76 -17.38
C ALA A 80 -3.22 -20.67 -16.55
N GLY A 81 -2.65 -21.83 -16.23
CA GLY A 81 -1.49 -22.00 -15.35
C GLY A 81 -0.14 -21.66 -15.99
N SER A 82 -0.02 -20.53 -16.69
CA SER A 82 1.27 -20.12 -17.25
C SER A 82 1.59 -18.67 -16.93
N HIS A 83 2.69 -18.48 -16.20
CA HIS A 83 3.42 -17.24 -15.93
C HIS A 83 2.72 -15.92 -16.37
N PHE A 84 2.11 -15.21 -15.42
CA PHE A 84 1.60 -13.86 -15.72
C PHE A 84 2.76 -12.86 -15.79
N ILE A 85 3.13 -12.47 -17.00
CA ILE A 85 4.09 -11.40 -17.25
C ILE A 85 3.31 -10.09 -17.31
N SER A 86 3.40 -9.30 -16.23
CA SER A 86 2.88 -7.93 -16.26
C SER A 86 3.65 -7.10 -17.29
N LYS A 87 2.95 -6.45 -18.23
CA LYS A 87 3.56 -5.53 -19.20
C LYS A 87 4.11 -4.25 -18.55
N TRP A 88 3.86 -4.04 -17.27
CA TRP A 88 4.18 -2.80 -16.58
C TRP A 88 5.52 -2.91 -15.84
N PHE A 89 6.51 -2.11 -16.25
CA PHE A 89 7.87 -2.15 -15.70
C PHE A 89 7.92 -1.95 -14.17
N ALA A 90 7.08 -1.08 -13.62
CA ALA A 90 7.01 -0.80 -12.18
C ALA A 90 6.33 -1.92 -11.37
N TYR A 91 5.73 -2.92 -12.03
CA TYR A 91 5.09 -4.04 -11.35
C TYR A 91 6.09 -4.83 -10.51
N ASN A 92 7.28 -5.11 -11.05
CA ASN A 92 8.31 -5.88 -10.36
C ASN A 92 8.78 -5.18 -9.07
N TYR A 93 8.95 -3.86 -9.14
CA TYR A 93 9.34 -3.05 -7.99
C TYR A 93 8.25 -2.96 -6.92
N MET A 94 6.96 -3.05 -7.29
CA MET A 94 5.83 -3.01 -6.35
C MET A 94 5.40 -4.39 -5.81
N LEU A 95 6.06 -5.48 -6.21
CA LEU A 95 5.72 -6.84 -5.77
C LEU A 95 5.74 -6.99 -4.24
N PHE A 96 6.57 -6.24 -3.51
CA PHE A 96 6.61 -6.28 -2.03
C PHE A 96 5.27 -5.90 -1.39
N LEU A 97 4.43 -5.11 -2.06
CA LEU A 97 3.08 -4.77 -1.59
C LEU A 97 2.11 -5.96 -1.62
N LYS A 98 2.47 -7.07 -2.29
CA LYS A 98 1.67 -8.31 -2.31
C LYS A 98 1.58 -8.97 -0.94
N ASP A 99 2.62 -8.89 -0.12
CA ASP A 99 2.67 -9.53 1.21
C ASP A 99 1.72 -8.90 2.23
N LYS A 100 1.09 -7.77 1.90
CA LYS A 100 0.00 -7.17 2.70
C LYS A 100 -1.21 -8.11 2.91
N ASN A 101 -1.31 -9.22 2.17
CA ASN A 101 -2.45 -10.12 2.17
C ASN A 101 -2.14 -11.54 2.70
N LYS A 102 -1.02 -11.77 3.39
CA LYS A 102 -1.02 -12.91 4.33
C LYS A 102 -1.92 -12.50 5.47
N VAL A 103 -3.13 -13.04 5.45
CA VAL A 103 -4.07 -13.02 6.57
C VAL A 103 -3.24 -13.40 7.79
N ASN A 104 -3.03 -12.47 8.72
CA ASN A 104 -2.65 -12.87 10.07
C ASN A 104 -3.88 -13.62 10.59
N SER A 105 -3.89 -14.94 10.45
CA SER A 105 -4.64 -15.76 11.39
C SER A 105 -4.08 -15.47 12.79
N CYS A 106 -4.97 -15.28 13.77
CA CYS A 106 -4.73 -14.91 15.19
C CYS A 106 -4.52 -13.39 15.40
N MET A 107 -5.35 -12.63 16.14
CA MET A 107 -6.17 -12.94 17.33
C MET A 107 -7.29 -11.87 17.42
N GLU A 108 -8.57 -12.27 17.50
CA GLU A 108 -9.66 -11.38 17.95
C GLU A 108 -9.44 -11.14 19.45
N GLY A 109 -9.08 -9.90 19.79
CA GLY A 109 -8.80 -9.48 21.15
C GLY A 109 -9.40 -8.11 21.42
N GLY A 110 -10.65 -8.13 21.88
CA GLY A 110 -11.04 -7.35 23.06
C GLY A 110 -11.79 -6.02 22.87
N LEU A 111 -13.10 -6.11 23.13
CA LEU A 111 -13.96 -5.19 23.88
C LEU A 111 -13.94 -3.68 23.57
N GLN A 112 -15.11 -3.16 23.16
CA GLN A 112 -15.71 -2.05 23.89
C GLN A 112 -17.25 -2.11 23.83
N SER A 113 -17.79 -2.22 25.05
CA SER A 113 -19.15 -2.14 25.54
C SER A 113 -20.22 -1.54 24.63
N GLN A 114 -21.27 -2.32 24.38
CA GLN A 114 -22.62 -1.77 24.21
C GLN A 114 -23.36 -1.96 25.54
N ALA A 115 -23.26 -0.95 26.39
CA ALA A 115 -24.29 -0.69 27.39
C ALA A 115 -25.51 -0.12 26.67
N GLU A 116 -26.67 -0.34 27.29
CA GLU A 116 -27.97 0.26 26.97
C GLU A 116 -28.75 -0.40 25.83
N LYS A 117 -29.54 -1.41 26.20
CA LYS A 117 -31.01 -1.44 26.02
C LYS A 117 -31.58 -2.76 26.56
N ASN A 118 -32.24 -2.71 27.72
CA ASN A 118 -33.61 -3.19 27.84
C ASN A 118 -34.24 -2.78 29.16
N LEU A 119 -34.87 -1.61 29.12
CA LEU A 119 -36.09 -1.36 29.85
C LEU A 119 -37.20 -2.14 29.13
N LYS A 120 -37.83 -3.10 29.81
CA LYS A 120 -39.30 -3.29 29.94
C LYS A 120 -39.72 -4.74 30.26
N VAL A 121 -40.27 -4.88 31.47
CA VAL A 121 -41.52 -5.55 31.83
C VAL A 121 -41.57 -7.09 31.82
N ALA A 122 -41.71 -7.66 33.03
CA ALA A 122 -42.77 -8.60 33.37
C ALA A 122 -42.86 -8.69 34.91
N ALA A 123 -43.79 -7.91 35.46
CA ALA A 123 -44.44 -8.19 36.73
C ALA A 123 -45.72 -8.99 36.42
#